data_AF-A0A9X1N130-F1
#
_entry.id   AF-A0A9X1N130-F1
#
_cell.length_a   1.000
_cell.length_b   1.000
_cell.length_c   1.000
_cell.angle_alpha   90.00
_cell.angle_beta   90.00
_cell.angle_gamma   90.00
#
_symmetry.space_group_name_H-M   'P 1'
#
loop_
_entity.id
_entity.type
_entity.pdbx_description
1 polymer ?
#
loop_
_entity_poly.entity_id
_entity_poly.type
_entity_poly.pdbx_seq_one_letter_code
_entity_poly.pdbx_strand_id
1 'polypeptide(L)'
;MVKLADIHQFIAIEPGDYATCLDSIEHTQKIKNLTTNLRFHHLKFDGNGRPMSKALAELLYQYIIHYCIAAKNRSSPLTAKESTILTKEARKLFRHPDITDESPDKTGEAGEALLFFLIESIISAPQIVSKMELKTNRKLEANGSDGIHARWHEDDQIVDFYFGESKLYRDVDSAINPL
;
A
#
# COMPACT_ATOMS: atom_id res chain seq x y z
N MET A 1 -25.64 -6.19 -3.26
CA MET A 1 -24.77 -5.79 -4.38
C MET A 1 -24.47 -4.31 -4.18
N VAL A 2 -23.19 -3.95 -4.00
CA VAL A 2 -22.78 -2.55 -3.79
C VAL A 2 -22.76 -1.83 -5.15
N LYS A 3 -23.22 -0.59 -5.23
CA LYS A 3 -23.12 0.21 -6.46
C LYS A 3 -21.67 0.66 -6.65
N LEU A 4 -21.22 0.80 -7.89
CA LEU A 4 -19.84 1.26 -8.17
C LEU A 4 -19.55 2.64 -7.55
N ALA A 5 -20.54 3.54 -7.50
CA ALA A 5 -20.41 4.84 -6.83
C ALA A 5 -20.08 4.74 -5.33
N ASP A 6 -20.50 3.64 -4.69
CA ASP A 6 -20.28 3.42 -3.26
C ASP A 6 -18.92 2.71 -3.00
N ILE A 7 -18.05 2.56 -4.01
CA ILE A 7 -16.79 1.83 -3.86
C ILE A 7 -15.90 2.41 -2.77
N HIS A 8 -15.95 3.73 -2.54
CA HIS A 8 -15.19 4.43 -1.51
C HIS A 8 -15.43 3.90 -0.08
N GLN A 9 -16.59 3.27 0.20
CA GLN A 9 -16.88 2.68 1.51
C GLN A 9 -15.98 1.49 1.86
N PHE A 10 -15.23 0.98 0.88
CA PHE A 10 -14.31 -0.14 1.05
C PHE A 10 -12.87 0.28 1.39
N ILE A 11 -12.61 1.59 1.49
CA ILE A 11 -11.32 2.10 1.97
C ILE A 11 -11.09 1.55 3.37
N ALA A 12 -9.96 0.88 3.56
CA ALA A 12 -9.57 0.33 4.84
C ALA A 12 -8.76 1.32 5.68
N ILE A 13 -7.94 2.15 5.04
CA ILE A 13 -7.05 3.06 5.75
C ILE A 13 -7.84 4.23 6.35
N GLU A 14 -7.64 4.45 7.66
CA GLU A 14 -8.21 5.60 8.35
C GLU A 14 -7.52 6.90 7.90
N PRO A 15 -8.27 7.98 7.60
CA PRO A 15 -7.70 9.22 7.03
C PRO A 15 -6.58 9.87 7.86
N GLY A 16 -6.58 9.69 9.18
CA GLY A 16 -5.58 10.26 10.09
C GLY A 16 -4.26 9.48 10.13
N ASP A 17 -4.27 8.21 9.75
CA ASP A 17 -3.14 7.31 9.98
C ASP A 17 -1.93 7.64 9.12
N TYR A 18 -2.16 8.10 7.88
CA TYR A 18 -1.09 8.62 7.03
C TYR A 18 -0.27 9.70 7.75
N ALA A 19 -0.96 10.67 8.36
CA ALA A 19 -0.32 11.82 9.00
C ALA A 19 0.43 11.46 10.30
N THR A 20 0.28 10.25 10.83
CA THR A 20 1.00 9.83 12.04
C THR A 20 2.49 9.64 11.80
N CYS A 21 2.86 9.11 10.63
CA CYS A 21 4.25 8.72 10.32
C CYS A 21 4.79 9.37 9.05
N LEU A 22 3.91 9.91 8.19
CA LEU A 22 4.27 10.46 6.89
C LEU A 22 3.86 11.93 6.77
N ASP A 23 4.62 12.65 5.97
CA ASP A 23 4.32 14.00 5.51
C ASP A 23 4.60 14.11 4.01
N SER A 24 4.20 15.21 3.40
CA SER A 24 4.41 15.44 1.97
C SER A 24 4.82 16.86 1.64
N ILE A 25 5.71 16.96 0.65
CA ILE A 25 6.02 18.22 -0.01
C ILE A 25 5.33 18.21 -1.37
N GLU A 26 4.50 19.21 -1.64
CA GLU A 26 3.85 19.37 -2.94
C GLU A 26 4.55 20.42 -3.79
N HIS A 27 4.69 20.16 -5.08
CA HIS A 27 5.23 21.09 -6.05
C HIS A 27 4.42 21.05 -7.35
N THR A 28 3.92 22.18 -7.79
CA THR A 28 3.26 22.30 -9.09
C THR A 28 4.28 22.66 -10.16
N GLN A 29 4.53 21.75 -11.09
CA GLN A 29 5.37 21.98 -12.25
C GLN A 29 4.52 22.29 -13.48
N LYS A 30 4.84 23.38 -14.18
CA LYS A 30 4.24 23.72 -15.47
C LYS A 30 5.28 23.60 -16.57
N ILE A 31 4.96 22.84 -17.61
CA ILE A 31 5.79 22.71 -18.83
C ILE A 31 4.87 22.90 -20.03
N LYS A 32 5.09 24.00 -20.78
CA LYS A 32 4.25 24.37 -21.93
C LYS A 32 2.76 24.39 -21.55
N ASN A 33 1.99 23.42 -22.06
CA ASN A 33 0.54 23.30 -21.85
C ASN A 33 0.18 22.22 -20.81
N LEU A 34 1.18 21.60 -20.16
CA LEU A 34 0.98 20.60 -19.11
C LEU A 34 1.22 21.25 -17.75
N THR A 35 0.26 21.07 -16.84
CA THR A 35 0.43 21.36 -15.40
C THR A 35 0.37 20.03 -14.66
N THR A 36 1.38 19.75 -13.86
CA THR A 36 1.50 18.52 -13.07
C THR A 36 1.75 18.89 -11.62
N ASN A 37 1.05 18.24 -10.70
CA ASN A 37 1.34 18.30 -9.28
C ASN A 37 2.21 17.10 -8.90
N LEU A 38 3.40 17.39 -8.39
CA LEU A 38 4.31 16.41 -7.82
C LEU A 38 4.08 16.38 -6.31
N ARG A 39 3.93 15.20 -5.73
CA ARG A 39 3.84 15.01 -4.28
C ARG A 39 4.98 14.09 -3.85
N PHE A 40 5.85 14.59 -3.01
CA PHE A 40 6.97 13.86 -2.44
C PHE A 40 6.63 13.47 -1.01
N HIS A 41 6.29 12.20 -0.82
CA HIS A 41 5.93 11.65 0.48
C HIS A 41 7.19 11.18 1.22
N HIS A 42 7.34 11.56 2.49
CA HIS A 42 8.51 11.22 3.30
C HIS A 42 8.14 10.87 4.74
N LEU A 43 9.03 10.15 5.41
CA LEU A 43 8.91 9.88 6.84
C LEU A 43 8.97 11.18 7.65
N LYS A 44 8.11 11.27 8.66
CA LYS A 44 8.28 12.22 9.76
C LYS A 44 9.44 11.79 10.64
N PHE A 45 9.90 12.73 11.46
CA PHE A 45 10.92 12.49 12.47
C PHE A 45 10.30 12.54 13.87
N ASP A 46 10.76 11.67 14.76
CA ASP A 46 10.34 11.67 16.16
C ASP A 46 10.90 12.89 16.92
N GLY A 47 10.55 13.02 18.20
CA GLY A 47 11.05 14.11 19.06
C GLY A 47 12.57 14.14 19.24
N ASN A 48 13.28 13.08 18.83
CA ASN A 48 14.75 12.99 18.85
C ASN A 48 15.37 13.19 17.45
N GLY A 49 14.58 13.57 16.44
CA GLY A 49 15.05 13.76 15.08
C GLY A 49 15.36 12.46 14.33
N ARG A 50 14.80 11.32 14.74
CA ARG A 50 14.98 10.02 14.06
C ARG A 50 13.80 9.74 13.11
N PRO A 51 14.03 9.20 11.91
CA PRO A 51 12.94 8.81 11.02
C PRO A 51 11.98 7.84 11.70
N MET A 52 10.67 8.06 11.55
CA MET A 52 9.62 7.24 12.16
C MET A 52 9.39 5.89 11.45
N SER A 53 10.46 5.26 10.95
CA SER A 53 10.40 4.00 10.18
C SER A 53 9.79 2.84 10.99
N LYS A 54 10.15 2.73 12.27
CA LYS A 54 9.57 1.72 13.17
C LYS A 54 8.07 1.93 13.38
N ALA A 55 7.65 3.17 13.61
CA ALA A 55 6.25 3.50 13.79
C ALA A 55 5.44 3.25 12.50
N LEU A 56 6.01 3.58 11.34
CA LEU A 56 5.41 3.23 10.05
C LEU A 56 5.27 1.72 9.88
N ALA A 57 6.30 0.94 10.21
CA ALA A 57 6.23 -0.53 10.13
C ALA A 57 5.14 -1.10 11.04
N GLU A 58 5.03 -0.59 12.27
CA GLU A 58 3.97 -0.98 13.22
C GLU A 58 2.57 -0.58 12.70
N LEU A 59 2.44 0.58 12.06
CA LEU A 59 1.21 1.04 11.44
C LEU A 59 0.80 0.16 10.25
N LEU A 60 1.71 -0.08 9.30
CA LEU A 60 1.47 -0.98 8.17
C LEU A 60 1.04 -2.37 8.64
N TYR A 61 1.63 -2.83 9.75
CA TYR A 61 1.30 -4.09 10.37
C TYR A 61 -0.14 -4.13 10.94
N GLN A 62 -0.74 -3.02 11.34
CA GLN A 62 -2.15 -2.96 11.73
C GLN A 62 -3.09 -3.21 10.54
N TYR A 63 -2.65 -2.85 9.33
CA TYR A 63 -3.41 -3.03 8.09
C TYR A 63 -3.12 -4.33 7.35
N ILE A 64 -2.38 -5.26 7.98
CA ILE A 64 -1.88 -6.47 7.33
C ILE A 64 -2.98 -7.35 6.73
N ILE A 65 -4.13 -7.45 7.41
CA ILE A 65 -5.29 -8.21 6.93
C ILE A 65 -5.85 -7.55 5.66
N HIS A 66 -5.96 -6.23 5.66
CA HIS A 66 -6.54 -5.45 4.57
C HIS A 66 -5.66 -5.46 3.31
N TYR A 67 -4.34 -5.47 3.50
CA TYR A 67 -3.37 -5.72 2.44
C TYR A 67 -3.50 -7.14 1.88
N CYS A 68 -3.51 -8.18 2.75
CA CYS A 68 -3.54 -9.56 2.28
C CYS A 68 -4.88 -9.97 1.63
N ILE A 69 -6.00 -9.39 2.04
CA ILE A 69 -7.35 -9.82 1.64
C ILE A 69 -8.07 -8.65 0.97
N ALA A 70 -8.51 -8.83 -0.28
CA ALA A 70 -9.22 -7.79 -1.02
C ALA A 70 -10.53 -7.39 -0.34
N ALA A 71 -10.95 -6.13 -0.48
CA ALA A 71 -12.10 -5.59 0.24
C ALA A 71 -13.40 -6.38 0.04
N LYS A 72 -13.64 -6.87 -1.19
CA LYS A 72 -14.81 -7.70 -1.53
C LYS A 72 -14.90 -9.03 -0.77
N ASN A 73 -13.77 -9.54 -0.28
CA ASN A 73 -13.63 -10.84 0.38
C ASN A 73 -13.56 -10.73 1.91
N ARG A 74 -13.68 -9.52 2.48
CA ARG A 74 -13.68 -9.31 3.93
C ARG A 74 -15.12 -9.35 4.44
N SER A 75 -15.41 -10.24 5.39
CA SER A 75 -16.62 -10.17 6.20
C SER A 75 -16.47 -9.06 7.22
N SER A 76 -17.25 -7.98 7.08
CA SER A 76 -17.25 -6.84 8.02
C SER A 76 -18.54 -6.82 8.85
N PRO A 77 -18.48 -6.55 10.17
CA PRO A 77 -17.27 -6.34 10.98
C PRO A 77 -16.62 -7.67 11.42
N LEU A 78 -15.28 -7.68 11.53
CA LEU A 78 -14.53 -8.82 12.09
C LEU A 78 -14.64 -8.83 13.61
N THR A 79 -14.92 -9.98 14.21
CA THR A 79 -14.79 -10.16 15.66
C THR A 79 -13.32 -10.13 16.10
N ALA A 80 -13.05 -9.86 17.38
CA ALA A 80 -11.68 -9.89 17.92
C ALA A 80 -10.97 -11.24 17.69
N LYS A 81 -11.73 -12.34 17.76
CA LYS A 81 -11.24 -13.70 17.50
C LYS A 81 -10.85 -13.88 16.03
N GLU A 82 -11.72 -13.45 15.11
CA GLU A 82 -11.45 -13.52 13.66
C GLU A 82 -10.26 -12.63 13.28
N SER A 83 -10.19 -11.41 13.81
CA SER A 83 -9.06 -10.50 13.59
C SER A 83 -7.74 -11.13 14.03
N THR A 84 -7.72 -11.78 15.20
CA THR A 84 -6.52 -12.47 15.70
C THR A 84 -6.10 -13.62 14.78
N ILE A 85 -7.06 -14.43 14.33
CA ILE A 85 -6.81 -15.55 13.41
C ILE A 85 -6.29 -15.04 12.07
N LEU A 86 -6.97 -14.06 11.47
CA LEU A 86 -6.59 -13.51 10.16
C LEU A 86 -5.26 -12.78 10.22
N THR A 87 -4.94 -12.10 11.32
CA THR A 87 -3.62 -11.51 11.52
C THR A 87 -2.54 -12.59 11.52
N LYS A 88 -2.77 -13.72 12.19
CA LYS A 88 -1.84 -14.85 12.23
C LYS A 88 -1.70 -15.51 10.85
N GLU A 89 -2.78 -15.66 10.10
CA GLU A 89 -2.73 -16.18 8.73
C GLU A 89 -2.03 -15.21 7.78
N ALA A 90 -2.31 -13.91 7.88
CA ALA A 90 -1.63 -12.87 7.12
C ALA A 90 -0.12 -12.92 7.37
N ARG A 91 0.34 -13.05 8.62
CA ARG A 91 1.76 -13.25 8.95
C ARG A 91 2.40 -14.44 8.24
N LYS A 92 1.67 -15.53 8.03
CA LYS A 92 2.18 -16.72 7.32
C LYS A 92 2.28 -16.50 5.81
N LEU A 93 1.58 -15.50 5.26
CA LEU A 93 1.68 -15.13 3.86
C LEU A 93 2.95 -14.35 3.58
N PHE A 94 3.49 -13.66 4.60
CA PHE A 94 4.80 -13.01 4.50
C PHE A 94 5.93 -14.04 4.53
N ARG A 95 6.93 -13.80 3.69
CA ARG A 95 8.19 -14.53 3.72
C ARG A 95 9.02 -13.99 4.87
N HIS A 96 9.61 -14.90 5.65
CA HIS A 96 10.52 -14.59 6.74
C HIS A 96 11.92 -15.09 6.39
N PRO A 97 12.62 -14.46 5.42
CA PRO A 97 14.01 -14.82 5.15
C PRO A 97 14.88 -14.44 6.35
N ASP A 98 15.95 -15.20 6.59
CA ASP A 98 17.00 -14.77 7.52
C ASP A 98 17.67 -13.53 6.91
N ILE A 99 17.33 -12.34 7.42
CA ILE A 99 17.88 -11.08 6.93
C ILE A 99 19.30 -10.94 7.50
N THR A 100 20.28 -10.98 6.61
CA THR A 100 21.68 -10.64 6.92
C THR A 100 22.12 -9.50 6.01
N ASP A 101 23.20 -8.81 6.36
CA ASP A 101 23.77 -7.75 5.50
C ASP A 101 24.16 -8.27 4.10
N GLU A 102 24.41 -9.57 3.98
CA GLU A 102 24.76 -10.27 2.73
C GLU A 102 23.52 -10.83 1.98
N SER A 103 22.37 -10.91 2.65
CA SER A 103 21.10 -11.37 2.10
C SER A 103 19.97 -10.43 2.56
N PRO A 104 19.92 -9.19 2.03
CA PRO A 104 18.83 -8.28 2.32
C PRO A 104 17.50 -8.91 1.93
N ASP A 105 16.42 -8.53 2.62
CA ASP A 105 15.08 -9.02 2.33
C ASP A 105 14.73 -8.78 0.84
N LYS A 106 14.68 -9.86 0.06
CA LYS A 106 14.39 -9.84 -1.38
C LYS A 106 12.90 -10.01 -1.68
N THR A 107 12.06 -10.07 -0.66
CA THR A 107 10.66 -10.47 -0.83
C THR A 107 9.81 -9.33 -1.39
N GLY A 108 10.23 -8.07 -1.18
CA GLY A 108 9.53 -6.87 -1.64
C GLY A 108 8.26 -6.54 -0.85
N GLU A 109 7.80 -7.42 0.04
CA GLU A 109 6.46 -7.38 0.63
C GLU A 109 6.22 -6.14 1.51
N ALA A 110 7.28 -5.62 2.16
CA ALA A 110 7.19 -4.36 2.89
C ALA A 110 6.91 -3.16 1.96
N GLY A 111 7.50 -3.15 0.76
CA GLY A 111 7.25 -2.15 -0.27
C GLY A 111 5.82 -2.24 -0.81
N GLU A 112 5.32 -3.46 -0.99
CA GLU A 112 3.96 -3.71 -1.46
C GLU A 112 2.91 -3.25 -0.43
N ALA A 113 3.14 -3.57 0.85
CA ALA A 113 2.27 -3.13 1.94
C ALA A 113 2.27 -1.60 2.07
N LEU A 114 3.43 -0.95 1.91
CA LEU A 114 3.53 0.50 1.87
C LEU A 114 2.78 1.09 0.66
N LEU A 115 2.90 0.48 -0.52
CA LEU A 115 2.20 0.93 -1.73
C LEU A 115 0.68 0.84 -1.57
N PHE A 116 0.17 -0.27 -1.05
CA PHE A 116 -1.24 -0.43 -0.68
C PHE A 116 -1.71 0.71 0.24
N PHE A 117 -0.95 0.96 1.32
CA PHE A 117 -1.27 1.99 2.30
C PHE A 117 -1.30 3.38 1.67
N LEU A 118 -0.32 3.72 0.82
CA LEU A 118 -0.23 5.02 0.16
C LEU A 118 -1.35 5.23 -0.87
N ILE A 119 -1.71 4.22 -1.66
CA ILE A 119 -2.80 4.34 -2.64
C ILE A 119 -4.13 4.61 -1.92
N GLU A 120 -4.46 3.84 -0.88
CA GLU A 120 -5.70 4.07 -0.14
C GLU A 120 -5.69 5.41 0.61
N SER A 121 -4.55 5.81 1.19
CA SER A 121 -4.45 7.07 1.94
C SER A 121 -4.53 8.32 1.05
N ILE A 122 -3.88 8.31 -0.12
CA ILE A 122 -3.65 9.52 -0.93
C ILE A 122 -4.61 9.61 -2.11
N ILE A 123 -4.89 8.47 -2.74
CA ILE A 123 -5.75 8.38 -3.93
C ILE A 123 -7.19 8.06 -3.54
N SER A 124 -7.39 7.53 -2.33
CA SER A 124 -8.69 7.06 -1.83
C SER A 124 -9.29 5.99 -2.76
N ALA A 125 -8.44 5.10 -3.26
CA ALA A 125 -8.79 3.99 -4.13
C ALA A 125 -8.64 2.66 -3.38
N PRO A 126 -9.73 2.03 -2.91
CA PRO A 126 -9.66 0.76 -2.18
C PRO A 126 -9.11 -0.39 -3.03
N GLN A 127 -8.44 -1.32 -2.36
CA GLN A 127 -7.94 -2.55 -2.99
C GLN A 127 -9.08 -3.52 -3.33
N ILE A 128 -9.30 -3.76 -4.63
CA ILE A 128 -10.31 -4.69 -5.15
C ILE A 128 -9.76 -6.08 -5.46
N VAL A 129 -8.45 -6.20 -5.67
CA VAL A 129 -7.72 -7.46 -5.81
C VAL A 129 -6.37 -7.34 -5.11
N SER A 130 -6.08 -8.22 -4.15
CA SER A 130 -4.79 -8.24 -3.45
C SER A 130 -3.74 -9.03 -4.24
N LYS A 131 -2.45 -8.74 -4.03
CA LYS A 131 -1.37 -9.58 -4.61
C LYS A 131 -1.51 -11.05 -4.25
N MET A 132 -2.00 -11.34 -3.05
CA MET A 132 -2.16 -12.70 -2.56
C MET A 132 -3.25 -13.47 -3.32
N GLU A 133 -4.26 -12.77 -3.85
CA GLU A 133 -5.26 -13.34 -4.77
C GLU A 133 -4.70 -13.55 -6.18
N LEU A 134 -3.75 -12.73 -6.62
CA LEU A 134 -3.07 -12.86 -7.92
C LEU A 134 -2.03 -13.98 -7.94
N LYS A 135 -1.50 -14.38 -6.78
CA LYS A 135 -0.57 -15.52 -6.63
C LYS A 135 -1.33 -16.85 -6.88
N THR A 136 -1.41 -17.27 -8.14
CA THR A 136 -1.94 -18.58 -8.57
C THR A 136 -1.15 -19.76 -7.99
N ASN A 137 0.13 -19.55 -7.66
CA ASN A 137 0.96 -20.48 -6.91
C ASN A 137 1.77 -19.72 -5.84
N ARG A 138 1.50 -19.99 -4.55
CA ARG A 138 2.17 -19.32 -3.42
C ARG A 138 3.70 -19.52 -3.38
N LYS A 139 4.24 -20.50 -4.13
CA LYS A 139 5.69 -20.77 -4.20
C LYS A 139 6.43 -19.96 -5.27
N LEU A 140 5.71 -19.37 -6.24
CA LEU A 140 6.31 -18.56 -7.30
C LEU A 140 6.08 -17.07 -6.99
N GLU A 141 7.02 -16.22 -7.38
CA GLU A 141 6.73 -14.80 -7.46
C GLU A 141 5.68 -14.57 -8.54
N ALA A 142 4.59 -13.90 -8.17
CA ALA A 142 3.62 -13.48 -9.17
C ALA A 142 4.24 -12.31 -9.93
N ASN A 143 4.57 -12.54 -11.20
CA ASN A 143 4.92 -11.47 -12.13
C ASN A 143 3.63 -10.69 -12.45
N GLY A 144 3.50 -9.47 -11.95
CA GLY A 144 2.30 -8.65 -12.10
C GLY A 144 2.18 -7.58 -11.02
N SER A 145 1.06 -6.86 -11.03
CA SER A 145 0.78 -5.77 -10.09
C SER A 145 0.74 -6.24 -8.63
N ASP A 146 1.22 -5.39 -7.71
CA ASP A 146 1.20 -5.61 -6.25
C ASP A 146 -0.20 -5.47 -5.64
N GLY A 147 -1.17 -5.03 -6.43
CA GLY A 147 -2.55 -4.85 -6.02
C GLY A 147 -3.29 -4.05 -7.07
N ILE A 148 -4.55 -4.41 -7.30
CA ILE A 148 -5.44 -3.63 -8.17
C ILE A 148 -6.37 -2.84 -7.27
N HIS A 149 -6.33 -1.52 -7.44
CA HIS A 149 -7.18 -0.58 -6.73
C HIS A 149 -8.15 0.08 -7.71
N ALA A 150 -9.32 0.46 -7.21
CA ALA A 150 -10.31 1.13 -8.04
C ALA A 150 -10.99 2.26 -7.29
N ARG A 151 -11.31 3.34 -8.00
CA ARG A 151 -12.04 4.50 -7.49
C ARG A 151 -13.11 4.90 -8.49
N TRP A 152 -14.26 5.31 -7.98
CA TRP A 152 -15.28 5.95 -8.81
C TRP A 152 -14.92 7.42 -9.03
N HIS A 153 -14.84 7.83 -10.30
CA HIS A 153 -14.60 9.23 -10.68
C HIS A 153 -15.95 9.91 -10.94
N GLU A 154 -16.39 10.74 -10.00
CA GLU A 154 -17.73 11.34 -10.03
C GLU A 154 -17.97 12.21 -11.27
N ASP A 155 -16.99 13.01 -11.67
CA ASP A 155 -17.15 13.99 -12.76
C ASP A 155 -17.28 13.31 -14.13
N ASP A 156 -16.54 12.22 -14.35
CA ASP A 156 -16.51 11.50 -15.63
C ASP A 156 -17.46 10.29 -15.63
N GLN A 157 -18.02 9.92 -14.48
CA GLN A 157 -18.87 8.74 -14.28
C GLN A 157 -18.22 7.42 -14.76
N ILE A 158 -16.91 7.29 -14.50
CA ILE A 158 -16.11 6.12 -14.84
C ILE A 158 -15.43 5.53 -13.60
N VAL A 159 -14.86 4.34 -13.76
CA VAL A 159 -14.00 3.72 -12.75
C VAL A 159 -12.54 3.91 -13.14
N ASP A 160 -11.79 4.57 -12.28
CA ASP A 160 -10.33 4.63 -12.36
C ASP A 160 -9.75 3.32 -11.82
N PHE A 161 -8.84 2.70 -12.58
CA PHE A 161 -8.07 1.55 -12.13
C PHE A 161 -6.62 1.95 -11.91
N TYR A 162 -6.08 1.58 -10.74
CA TYR A 162 -4.69 1.80 -10.38
C TYR A 162 -3.99 0.45 -10.22
N PHE A 163 -2.91 0.26 -10.97
CA PHE A 163 -2.05 -0.90 -10.90
C PHE A 163 -0.77 -0.50 -10.19
N GLY A 164 -0.57 -1.01 -8.97
CA GLY A 164 0.61 -0.73 -8.18
C GLY A 164 1.78 -1.64 -8.57
N GLU A 165 2.99 -1.10 -8.59
CA GLU A 165 4.26 -1.85 -8.56
C GLU A 165 5.25 -1.11 -7.66
N SER A 166 5.84 -1.83 -6.71
CA SER A 166 6.79 -1.33 -5.73
C SER A 166 8.14 -2.02 -5.89
N LYS A 167 9.20 -1.25 -5.78
CA LYS A 167 10.58 -1.71 -5.73
C LYS A 167 11.33 -0.91 -4.69
N LEU A 168 11.99 -1.61 -3.76
CA LEU A 168 12.81 -0.99 -2.74
C LEU A 168 14.27 -1.02 -3.19
N TYR A 169 14.90 0.15 -3.20
CA TYR A 169 16.30 0.33 -3.55
C TYR A 169 17.06 0.84 -2.33
N ARG A 170 18.34 0.44 -2.22
CA ARG A 170 19.20 0.86 -1.10
C ARG A 170 19.61 2.33 -1.22
N ASP A 171 19.75 2.83 -2.44
CA ASP A 171 20.12 4.20 -2.74
C ASP A 171 19.11 4.87 -3.67
N VAL A 172 18.97 6.17 -3.47
CA VAL A 172 18.00 7.01 -4.20
C VAL A 172 18.34 7.11 -5.68
N ASP A 173 19.63 7.13 -6.03
CA ASP A 173 20.08 7.24 -7.41
C ASP A 173 19.61 6.03 -8.24
N SER A 174 19.75 4.82 -7.70
CA SER A 174 19.24 3.59 -8.30
C SER A 174 17.70 3.55 -8.36
N ALA A 175 17.01 4.23 -7.45
CA ALA A 175 15.55 4.33 -7.47
C ALA A 175 15.03 5.25 -8.57
N ILE A 176 15.72 6.38 -8.80
CA ILE A 176 15.31 7.40 -9.77
C ILE A 176 15.76 7.03 -11.19
N ASN A 177 16.87 6.29 -11.32
CA ASN A 177 17.45 5.92 -12.60
C ASN A 177 17.36 4.40 -12.83
N PRO A 178 16.18 3.86 -13.18
CA PRO A 178 15.95 2.41 -13.27
C PRO A 178 16.56 1.73 -14.52
N LEU A 179 17.65 2.27 -15.06
CA LEU A 179 18.36 1.75 -16.25
C LEU A 179 19.33 0.62 -15.91
#